data_AF-A0A7G5GW22-F1
#
_entry.id   AF-A0A7G5GW22-F1
#
_cell.length_a   1.000
_cell.length_b   1.000
_cell.length_c   1.000
_cell.angle_alpha   90.00
_cell.angle_beta   90.00
_cell.angle_gamma   90.00
#
_symmetry.space_group_name_H-M   'P 1'
#
loop_
_entity.id
_entity.type
_entity.pdbx_description
1 polymer ?
#
loop_
_entity_poly.entity_id
_entity_poly.type
_entity_poly.pdbx_seq_one_letter_code
_entity_poly.pdbx_strand_id
1 'polypeptide(L)' 'MNVQYLSDAEGRHTAIVIPIEEWNTITAKHEDLKMLEKPKQKLSEKYAGKLPATLADELQDYVTQSRTE' A
#
# COMPACT_ATOMS: atom_id res chain seq x y z
N MET A 1 28.10 -2.70 -14.06
CA MET A 1 27.14 -3.29 -13.12
C MET A 1 26.91 -4.74 -13.51
N ASN A 2 27.28 -5.68 -12.65
CA ASN A 2 27.04 -7.12 -12.86
C ASN A 2 25.90 -7.52 -11.93
N VAL A 3 24.69 -7.58 -12.47
CA VAL A 3 23.48 -7.94 -11.73
C VAL A 3 23.14 -9.39 -12.02
N GLN A 4 22.81 -10.16 -10.98
CA GLN A 4 22.36 -11.53 -11.15
C GLN A 4 20.84 -11.58 -11.04
N TYR A 5 20.20 -12.23 -12.00
CA TYR A 5 18.76 -12.40 -12.02
C TYR A 5 18.41 -13.76 -11.43
N LEU A 6 17.48 -13.77 -10.48
CA LEU A 6 16.82 -14.98 -10.04
C LEU A 6 15.56 -15.16 -10.88
N SER A 7 15.50 -16.28 -11.60
CA SER A 7 14.31 -16.69 -12.34
C SER A 7 13.54 -17.75 -11.57
N ASP A 8 12.21 -17.63 -11.59
CA ASP A 8 11.29 -18.65 -11.07
C ASP A 8 11.30 -19.91 -11.97
N ALA A 9 10.62 -20.98 -11.57
CA ALA A 9 10.57 -22.26 -12.30
C ALA A 9 10.04 -22.10 -13.75
N GLU A 10 9.26 -21.05 -14.02
CA GLU A 10 8.78 -20.68 -15.36
C GLU A 10 9.74 -19.75 -16.15
N GLY A 11 10.97 -19.52 -15.66
CA GLY A 11 11.98 -18.69 -16.32
C GLY A 11 11.77 -17.17 -16.16
N ARG A 12 10.69 -16.73 -15.50
CA ARG A 12 10.40 -15.32 -15.23
C ARG A 12 11.36 -14.75 -14.19
N HIS A 13 12.06 -13.67 -14.52
CA HIS A 13 12.92 -12.95 -13.57
C HIS A 13 12.08 -12.37 -12.43
N THR A 14 12.21 -12.93 -11.22
CA THR A 14 11.40 -12.54 -10.05
C THR A 14 12.20 -11.67 -9.07
N ALA A 15 13.53 -11.79 -9.05
CA ALA A 15 14.38 -10.97 -8.21
C ALA A 15 15.70 -10.64 -8.89
N ILE A 16 16.28 -9.50 -8.50
CA ILE A 16 17.62 -9.08 -8.88
C ILE A 16 18.51 -9.06 -7.65
N VAL A 17 19.70 -9.66 -7.77
CA VAL A 17 20.72 -9.65 -6.73
C VAL A 17 21.76 -8.60 -7.12
N ILE A 18 21.95 -7.63 -6.23
CA ILE A 18 22.95 -6.57 -6.37
C ILE A 18 23.80 -6.50 -5.10
N PRO A 19 25.09 -6.12 -5.21
CA PRO A 19 25.93 -5.84 -4.05
C PRO A 19 25.34 -4.73 -3.18
N ILE A 20 25.53 -4.82 -1.86
CA ILE A 20 24.99 -3.83 -0.92
C ILE A 20 25.57 -2.42 -1.12
N GLU A 21 26.82 -2.33 -1.61
CA GLU A 21 27.46 -1.05 -1.94
C GLU A 21 26.78 -0.35 -3.12
N GLU A 22 26.37 -1.13 -4.13
CA GLU A 22 25.60 -0.62 -5.28
C GLU A 22 24.20 -0.21 -4.85
N TRP A 23 23.54 -0.99 -3.97
CA TRP A 23 22.26 -0.61 -3.39
C TRP A 23 22.34 0.73 -2.66
N ASN A 24 23.33 0.91 -1.78
CA ASN A 24 23.53 2.15 -1.05
C ASN A 24 23.75 3.35 -1.99
N THR A 25 24.48 3.17 -3.09
CA THR A 25 24.70 4.21 -4.11
C THR A 25 23.40 4.60 -4.82
N ILE A 26 22.56 3.60 -5.15
CA ILE A 26 21.24 3.82 -5.77
C ILE A 26 20.30 4.52 -4.78
N THR A 27 20.21 4.06 -3.54
CA THR A 27 19.34 4.66 -2.53
C THR A 27 19.78 6.08 -2.16
N ALA A 28 21.08 6.36 -2.11
CA ALA A 28 21.60 7.71 -1.88
C ALA A 28 21.33 8.65 -3.07
N LYS A 29 21.44 8.16 -4.31
CA LYS A 29 21.15 8.94 -5.52
C LYS A 29 19.66 9.17 -5.73
N HIS A 30 18.82 8.27 -5.22
CA HIS A 30 17.36 8.34 -5.29
C HIS A 30 16.74 8.67 -3.92
N GLU A 31 17.36 9.55 -3.14
CA GLU A 31 16.79 10.04 -1.89
C GLU A 31 15.40 10.70 -2.09
N ASP A 32 15.11 11.19 -3.30
CA ASP A 32 13.77 11.60 -3.74
C ASP A 32 12.70 10.50 -3.65
N LEU A 33 13.08 9.22 -3.80
CA LEU A 33 12.15 8.08 -3.66
C LEU A 33 11.75 7.83 -2.21
N LYS A 34 12.54 8.25 -1.21
CA LYS A 34 12.13 8.18 0.20
C LYS A 34 10.93 9.09 0.50
N MET A 35 10.69 10.14 -0.30
CA MET A 35 9.46 10.95 -0.16
C MET A 35 8.19 10.17 -0.52
N LEU A 36 8.30 9.09 -1.30
CA LEU A 36 7.20 8.18 -1.64
C LEU A 36 6.98 7.09 -0.57
N GLU A 37 7.97 6.86 0.31
CA GLU A 37 7.87 5.95 1.45
C GLU A 37 7.16 6.56 2.67
N LYS A 38 6.51 7.73 2.54
CA LYS A 38 5.56 8.15 3.58
C LYS A 38 4.53 7.04 3.73
N PRO A 39 4.37 6.44 4.92
CA PRO A 39 3.42 5.36 5.11
C PRO A 39 2.07 5.92 4.68
N LYS A 40 1.48 5.30 3.64
CA LYS A 40 0.07 5.55 3.27
C LYS A 40 -0.72 5.36 4.56
N GLN A 41 -1.13 6.49 5.14
CA GLN A 41 -1.85 6.56 6.40
C GLN A 41 -2.93 5.47 6.36
N LYS A 42 -2.87 4.49 7.27
CA LYS A 42 -3.79 3.35 7.18
C LYS A 42 -5.19 3.92 7.22
N LEU A 43 -6.05 3.54 6.27
CA LEU A 43 -7.41 4.06 6.18
C LEU A 43 -8.16 3.89 7.52
N SER A 44 -7.83 2.84 8.26
CA SER A 44 -8.26 2.62 9.64
C SER A 44 -7.96 3.80 10.56
N GLU A 45 -6.79 4.43 10.50
CA GLU A 45 -6.45 5.61 11.32
C GLU A 45 -7.18 6.88 10.84
N LYS A 46 -7.42 7.00 9.53
CA LYS A 46 -8.11 8.16 8.94
C LYS A 46 -9.60 8.21 9.27
N TYR A 47 -10.24 7.05 9.38
CA TYR A 47 -11.69 6.90 9.56
C TYR A 47 -12.10 6.23 10.88
N ALA A 48 -11.15 5.86 11.75
CA ALA A 48 -11.45 5.38 13.10
C ALA A 48 -12.29 6.41 13.87
N GLY A 49 -13.48 6.01 14.29
CA GLY A 49 -14.40 6.86 15.05
C GLY A 49 -15.03 8.01 14.27
N LYS A 50 -14.81 8.13 12.95
CA LYS A 50 -15.37 9.18 12.10
C LYS A 50 -16.49 8.66 11.18
N LEU A 51 -17.35 7.79 11.69
CA LEU A 51 -18.58 7.49 10.96
C LEU A 51 -19.43 8.76 11.02
N PRO A 52 -19.66 9.46 9.89
CA PRO A 52 -20.45 10.69 9.89
C PRO A 52 -21.85 10.33 10.38
N ALA A 53 -22.40 11.12 11.31
CA ALA A 53 -23.74 10.86 11.84
C ALA A 53 -24.79 10.74 10.73
N THR A 54 -24.60 11.46 9.63
CA THR A 54 -25.45 11.39 8.43
C THR A 54 -25.40 10.02 7.75
N LEU A 55 -24.23 9.41 7.62
CA LEU A 55 -24.06 8.09 7.01
C LEU A 55 -24.59 6.98 7.93
N ALA A 56 -24.48 7.15 9.25
CA ALA A 56 -25.07 6.23 10.21
C ALA A 56 -26.61 6.23 10.12
N ASP A 57 -27.21 7.41 9.98
CA ASP A 57 -28.66 7.58 9.86
C ASP A 57 -29.18 6.97 8.55
N GLU A 58 -28.51 7.21 7.42
CA GLU A 58 -28.88 6.59 6.13
C GLU A 58 -28.81 5.06 6.17
N LEU A 59 -27.79 4.49 6.83
CA LEU A 59 -27.67 3.03 7.00
C LEU A 59 -28.77 2.47 7.91
N GLN A 60 -29.14 3.21 8.95
CA GLN A 60 -30.22 2.85 9.87
C GLN A 60 -31.59 2.90 9.17
N ASP A 61 -31.83 3.91 8.34
CA ASP A 61 -33.05 4.06 7.55
C ASP A 61 -33.20 2.93 6.53
N TYR A 62 -32.13 2.61 5.80
CA TYR A 62 -32.11 1.50 4.85
C TYR A 62 -32.47 0.15 5.51
N VAL A 63 -31.87 -0.17 6.67
CA VAL A 63 -32.19 -1.40 7.42
C VAL A 63 -33.63 -1.40 7.92
N THR A 64 -34.15 -0.24 8.30
CA THR A 64 -35.54 -0.10 8.78
C THR A 64 -36.53 -0.29 7.63
N GLN A 65 -36.25 0.28 6.45
CA GLN A 65 -37.04 0.08 5.24
C GLN A 65 -37.04 -1.40 4.83
N SER A 66 -35.88 -2.06 4.77
CA SER A 66 -35.80 -3.49 4.42
C SER A 66 -36.47 -4.44 5.42
N ARG A 67 -36.73 -4.00 6.66
CA ARG A 67 -37.50 -4.78 7.66
C ARG A 67 -39.01 -4.56 7.56
N THR A 68 -39.43 -3.51 6.85
CA THR A 68 -40.83 -3.11 6.70
C THR A 68 -41.39 -3.55 5.34
N GLU A 69 -40.54 -4.07 4.45
CA GLU A 69 -40.92 -4.85 3.26
C GLU A 69 -41.21 -6.32 3.58
#